data_AF-A0AA96X9D4-F1
#
_entry.id   AF-A0AA96X9D4-F1
#
_cell.length_a   1.000
_cell.length_b   1.000
_cell.length_c   1.000
_cell.angle_alpha   90.00
_cell.angle_beta   90.00
_cell.angle_gamma   90.00
#
_symmetry.space_group_name_H-M   'P 1'
#
loop_
_entity.id
_entity.type
_entity.pdbx_description
1 polymer ?
#
loop_
_entity_poly.entity_id
_entity_poly.type
_entity_poly.pdbx_seq_one_letter_code
_entity_poly.pdbx_strand_id
1 'polypeptide(L)'
;MSFSDREKHLIRAAFAWGQITQQEGYTLSDLEIEKSVLFRRLLGGRPPLAFPPPLRHGFPWYDVIEGRSEHLVSASEASPECSIIAPGCKLGDTCILIDGAFWRVVETVREHEEYIVEWGQYPMQWRLKKHWEVNYEMTQQLHSFRKDNPNAEVSFDNYLSQREYREFRIDDDQTVWLCEWQLSRTSLSGWVWVGTILPVPDYQLVPVFDDDHGPVILGEDGNSNGQAWLRIEDATDEYRFVKLLGTYDYQSLITASTTELKTFLQDLQQEESADIEVLDWHQNNAARRFALPAELVPLEDLSLNDMNFDLVPDNAFAY
;
A
#
# COMPACT_ATOMS: atom_id res chain seq x y z
N MET A 1 27.41 -21.81 -25.81
CA MET A 1 27.52 -21.29 -24.43
C MET A 1 26.11 -21.06 -23.93
N SER A 2 25.76 -21.58 -22.76
CA SER A 2 24.49 -21.28 -22.10
C SER A 2 24.77 -20.22 -21.03
N PHE A 3 23.95 -19.19 -20.96
CA PHE A 3 23.96 -18.26 -19.83
C PHE A 3 23.54 -19.00 -18.56
N SER A 4 24.12 -18.63 -17.43
CA SER A 4 23.61 -18.97 -16.10
C SER A 4 22.28 -18.26 -15.85
N ASP A 5 21.47 -18.75 -14.91
CA ASP A 5 20.17 -18.15 -14.61
C ASP A 5 20.30 -16.71 -14.08
N ARG A 6 21.37 -16.45 -13.30
CA ARG A 6 21.74 -15.10 -12.89
C ARG A 6 22.03 -14.16 -14.06
N GLU A 7 22.75 -14.63 -15.09
CA GLU A 7 23.03 -13.82 -16.28
C GLU A 7 21.77 -13.59 -17.10
N LYS A 8 20.91 -14.60 -17.24
CA LYS A 8 19.61 -14.45 -17.92
C LYS A 8 18.74 -13.41 -17.21
N HIS A 9 18.68 -13.45 -15.87
CA HIS A 9 17.94 -12.48 -15.06
C HIS A 9 18.46 -11.05 -15.24
N LEU A 10 19.77 -10.86 -15.14
CA LEU A 10 20.41 -9.55 -15.39
C LEU A 10 20.07 -9.01 -16.78
N ILE A 11 20.14 -9.86 -17.81
CA ILE A 11 19.81 -9.48 -19.19
C ILE A 11 18.33 -9.06 -19.30
N ARG A 12 17.40 -9.82 -18.70
CA ARG A 12 15.96 -9.50 -18.70
C ARG A 12 15.68 -8.18 -17.99
N ALA A 13 16.25 -7.98 -16.80
CA ALA A 13 16.08 -6.76 -16.02
C ALA A 13 16.63 -5.53 -16.77
N ALA A 14 17.82 -5.64 -17.37
CA ALA A 14 18.42 -4.56 -18.15
C ALA A 14 17.60 -4.24 -19.40
N PHE A 15 17.08 -5.26 -20.08
CA PHE A 15 16.22 -5.08 -21.24
C PHE A 15 14.91 -4.37 -20.89
N ALA A 16 14.20 -4.85 -19.86
CA ALA A 16 12.96 -4.23 -19.39
C ALA A 16 13.17 -2.77 -18.93
N TRP A 17 14.24 -2.54 -18.16
CA TRP A 17 14.63 -1.20 -17.73
C TRP A 17 14.89 -0.26 -18.91
N GLY A 18 15.67 -0.72 -19.91
CA GLY A 18 15.96 0.03 -21.12
C GLY A 18 14.71 0.40 -21.92
N GLN A 19 13.73 -0.51 -22.01
CA GLN A 19 12.45 -0.22 -22.67
C GLN A 19 11.65 0.86 -21.95
N ILE A 20 11.51 0.77 -20.63
CA ILE A 20 10.75 1.75 -19.83
C ILE A 20 11.42 3.12 -19.87
N THR A 21 12.72 3.17 -19.64
CA THR A 21 13.48 4.44 -19.68
C THR A 21 13.44 5.11 -21.05
N GLN A 22 13.49 4.33 -22.13
CA GLN A 22 13.31 4.84 -23.48
C GLN A 22 11.89 5.40 -23.72
N GLN A 23 10.85 4.71 -23.24
CA GLN A 23 9.47 5.17 -23.35
C GLN A 23 9.23 6.49 -22.61
N GLU A 24 9.82 6.62 -21.42
CA GLU A 24 9.74 7.82 -20.57
C GLU A 24 10.70 8.94 -21.02
N GLY A 25 11.57 8.68 -22.00
CA GLY A 25 12.48 9.68 -22.58
C GLY A 25 13.73 9.98 -21.74
N TYR A 26 14.12 9.10 -20.83
CA TYR A 26 15.35 9.24 -20.05
C TYR A 26 16.59 8.91 -20.88
N THR A 27 17.71 9.56 -20.56
CA THR A 27 19.01 9.19 -21.10
C THR A 27 19.51 7.88 -20.47
N LEU A 28 20.35 7.16 -21.23
CA LEU A 28 20.95 5.89 -20.82
C LEU A 28 22.45 6.09 -20.57
N SER A 29 22.80 6.75 -19.47
CA SER A 29 24.19 6.85 -19.00
C SER A 29 24.50 5.83 -17.91
N ASP A 30 25.78 5.48 -17.75
CA ASP A 30 26.24 4.56 -16.70
C ASP A 30 25.81 5.02 -15.30
N LEU A 31 25.81 6.34 -15.05
CA LEU A 31 25.38 6.92 -13.79
C LEU A 31 23.88 6.75 -13.53
N GLU A 32 23.05 6.83 -14.58
CA GLU A 32 21.60 6.59 -14.49
C GLU A 32 21.31 5.12 -14.19
N ILE A 33 22.07 4.20 -14.79
CA ILE A 33 21.97 2.76 -14.50
C ILE A 33 22.29 2.50 -13.02
N GLU A 34 23.43 2.99 -12.53
CA GLU A 34 23.89 2.76 -11.15
C GLU A 34 22.91 3.30 -10.10
N LYS A 35 22.31 4.47 -10.38
CA LYS A 35 21.39 5.13 -9.43
C LYS A 35 19.94 4.72 -9.60
N SER A 36 19.58 4.02 -10.68
CA SER A 36 18.19 3.71 -10.97
C SER A 36 17.59 2.79 -9.91
N VAL A 37 16.62 3.34 -9.17
CA VAL A 37 15.82 2.57 -8.21
C VAL A 37 14.96 1.53 -8.96
N LEU A 38 14.45 1.88 -10.14
CA LEU A 38 13.72 0.94 -11.00
C LEU A 38 14.61 -0.23 -11.46
N PHE A 39 15.86 0.03 -11.87
CA PHE A 39 16.76 -1.05 -12.25
C PHE A 39 17.07 -1.97 -11.07
N ARG A 40 17.36 -1.40 -9.89
CA ARG A 40 17.55 -2.19 -8.65
C ARG A 40 16.32 -3.01 -8.29
N ARG A 41 15.12 -2.45 -8.48
CA ARG A 41 13.84 -3.14 -8.31
C ARG A 41 13.72 -4.34 -9.24
N LEU A 42 13.97 -4.17 -10.54
CA LEU A 42 13.94 -5.24 -11.53
C LEU A 42 15.01 -6.31 -11.29
N LEU A 43 16.22 -5.91 -10.87
CA LEU A 43 17.27 -6.84 -10.45
C LEU A 43 16.87 -7.63 -9.21
N GLY A 44 16.09 -7.03 -8.31
CA GLY A 44 15.43 -7.71 -7.21
C GLY A 44 14.15 -8.43 -7.63
N GLY A 45 13.97 -8.84 -8.89
CA GLY A 45 12.82 -9.64 -9.33
C GLY A 45 11.47 -8.92 -9.29
N ARG A 46 11.41 -7.67 -8.79
CA ARG A 46 10.16 -6.94 -8.65
C ARG A 46 9.77 -6.31 -9.99
N PRO A 47 8.55 -6.56 -10.50
CA PRO A 47 8.09 -5.97 -11.75
C PRO A 47 7.95 -4.44 -11.61
N PRO A 48 7.96 -3.70 -12.73
CA PRO A 48 7.63 -2.28 -12.71
C PRO A 48 6.19 -2.08 -12.21
N LEU A 49 5.95 -0.98 -11.49
CA LEU A 49 4.59 -0.60 -11.12
C LEU A 49 3.81 -0.16 -12.37
N ALA A 50 2.50 -0.37 -12.36
CA ALA A 50 1.62 0.02 -13.46
C ALA A 50 1.59 1.53 -13.70
N PHE A 51 1.82 2.32 -12.65
CA PHE A 51 1.93 3.77 -12.70
C PHE A 51 3.20 4.22 -11.97
N PRO A 52 3.69 5.45 -12.21
CA PRO A 52 4.80 5.99 -11.44
C PRO A 52 4.42 6.18 -9.96
N PRO A 53 5.22 5.69 -9.00
CA PRO A 53 4.99 5.94 -7.58
C PRO A 53 5.20 7.42 -7.24
N PRO A 54 4.71 7.89 -6.08
CA PRO A 54 5.05 9.20 -5.56
C PRO A 54 6.55 9.32 -5.30
N LEU A 55 7.04 10.55 -5.27
CA LEU A 55 8.42 10.84 -4.93
C LEU A 55 8.51 11.32 -3.49
N ARG A 56 9.30 10.63 -2.67
CA ARG A 56 9.72 11.08 -1.34
C ARG A 56 11.06 11.77 -1.46
N HIS A 57 11.07 13.10 -1.35
CA HIS A 57 12.26 13.94 -1.54
C HIS A 57 13.03 13.64 -2.83
N GLY A 58 12.29 13.37 -3.92
CA GLY A 58 12.85 13.06 -5.24
C GLY A 58 13.17 11.58 -5.49
N PHE A 59 12.96 10.69 -4.53
CA PHE A 59 13.14 9.24 -4.71
C PHE A 59 11.80 8.53 -4.84
N PRO A 60 11.65 7.58 -5.79
CA PRO A 60 10.47 6.73 -5.91
C PRO A 60 10.13 6.05 -4.59
N TRP A 61 8.92 6.27 -4.10
CA TRP A 61 8.44 5.76 -2.84
C TRP A 61 7.59 4.51 -3.12
N TYR A 62 8.26 3.38 -3.35
CA TYR A 62 7.56 2.12 -3.61
C TYR A 62 6.78 1.62 -2.39
N ASP A 63 7.36 1.77 -1.21
CA ASP A 63 6.79 1.25 0.03
C ASP A 63 5.42 1.86 0.37
N VAL A 64 5.12 3.11 -0.03
CA VAL A 64 3.79 3.71 0.22
C VAL A 64 2.70 3.10 -0.67
N ILE A 65 3.09 2.57 -1.84
CA ILE A 65 2.18 1.89 -2.77
C ILE A 65 2.01 0.43 -2.35
N GLU A 66 3.12 -0.23 -2.02
CA GLU A 66 3.17 -1.67 -1.77
C GLU A 66 2.82 -2.03 -0.32
N GLY A 67 3.17 -1.17 0.63
CA GLY A 67 3.04 -1.39 2.05
C GLY A 67 1.71 -0.96 2.65
N ARG A 68 1.47 -1.45 3.88
CA ARG A 68 0.38 -1.03 4.77
C ARG A 68 0.88 -0.28 6.00
N SER A 69 2.19 -0.21 6.17
CA SER A 69 2.81 0.46 7.30
C SER A 69 2.41 1.94 7.36
N GLU A 70 2.29 2.44 8.59
CA GLU A 70 2.15 3.86 8.83
C GLU A 70 3.48 4.54 8.50
N HIS A 71 3.42 5.58 7.67
CA HIS A 71 4.59 6.35 7.32
C HIS A 71 4.54 7.72 7.96
N LEU A 72 5.58 8.04 8.74
CA LEU A 72 5.83 9.41 9.19
C LEU A 72 6.24 10.27 8.00
N VAL A 73 5.49 11.35 7.79
CA VAL A 73 5.65 12.27 6.65
C VAL A 73 5.65 13.72 7.10
N SER A 74 6.19 14.56 6.23
CA SER A 74 6.07 16.01 6.28
C SER A 74 4.97 16.42 5.31
N ALA A 75 3.87 17.00 5.82
CA ALA A 75 2.73 17.41 5.00
C ALA A 75 2.36 18.88 5.18
N SER A 76 2.10 19.58 4.08
CA SER A 76 1.60 20.96 4.10
C SER A 76 0.15 21.05 4.54
N GLU A 77 -0.33 22.28 4.75
CA GLU A 77 -1.76 22.53 4.75
C GLU A 77 -2.37 22.25 3.37
N ALA A 78 -3.68 21.96 3.37
CA ALA A 78 -4.44 21.74 2.15
C ALA A 78 -4.58 23.07 1.38
N SER A 79 -4.23 23.04 0.10
CA SER A 79 -4.32 24.20 -0.79
C SER A 79 -5.52 24.02 -1.74
N PRO A 80 -6.58 24.84 -1.64
CA PRO A 80 -7.80 24.70 -2.42
C PRO A 80 -7.67 25.13 -3.89
N GLU A 81 -6.51 25.63 -4.31
CA GLU A 81 -6.29 26.14 -5.67
C GLU A 81 -4.88 25.77 -6.16
N CYS A 82 -4.61 24.46 -6.31
CA CYS A 82 -3.30 24.04 -6.79
C CYS A 82 -3.10 24.55 -8.23
N SER A 83 -2.20 25.51 -8.41
CA SER A 83 -1.79 26.04 -9.73
C SER A 83 -0.91 25.05 -10.51
N ILE A 84 -0.52 23.96 -9.88
CA ILE A 84 0.32 22.90 -10.43
C ILE A 84 -0.57 21.68 -10.69
N ILE A 85 -0.51 21.14 -11.91
CA ILE A 85 -1.15 19.88 -12.26
C ILE A 85 -0.30 18.75 -11.65
N ALA A 86 -0.65 18.32 -10.45
CA ALA A 86 -0.08 17.12 -9.83
C ALA A 86 -0.68 15.84 -10.49
N PRO A 87 0.00 14.68 -10.40
CA PRO A 87 -0.52 13.44 -10.97
C PRO A 87 -1.94 13.14 -10.47
N GLY A 88 -2.87 12.94 -11.42
CA GLY A 88 -4.27 12.64 -11.11
C GLY A 88 -5.13 13.86 -10.72
N CYS A 89 -4.54 15.05 -10.59
CA CYS A 89 -5.26 16.28 -10.22
C CYS A 89 -5.76 17.05 -11.44
N LYS A 90 -6.90 17.72 -11.28
CA LYS A 90 -7.48 18.69 -12.22
C LYS A 90 -7.32 20.11 -11.68
N LEU A 91 -7.43 21.09 -12.57
CA LEU A 91 -7.40 22.50 -12.17
C LEU A 91 -8.57 22.79 -11.22
N GLY A 92 -8.27 23.32 -10.02
CA GLY A 92 -9.24 23.58 -8.97
C GLY A 92 -9.43 22.44 -7.97
N ASP A 93 -8.72 21.33 -8.12
CA ASP A 93 -8.67 20.31 -7.07
C ASP A 93 -7.87 20.83 -5.85
N THR A 94 -8.26 20.38 -4.66
CA THR A 94 -7.50 20.63 -3.43
C THR A 94 -6.34 19.65 -3.35
N CYS A 95 -5.14 20.14 -3.04
CA CYS A 95 -3.93 19.31 -2.94
C CYS A 95 -3.18 19.54 -1.63
N ILE A 96 -2.45 18.51 -1.18
CA ILE A 96 -1.50 18.58 -0.06
C ILE A 96 -0.12 18.17 -0.56
N LEU A 97 0.91 18.92 -0.18
CA LEU A 97 2.30 18.55 -0.45
C LEU A 97 2.78 17.59 0.65
N ILE A 98 3.06 16.34 0.29
CA ILE A 98 3.58 15.29 1.19
C ILE A 98 4.98 14.89 0.73
N ASP A 99 5.98 15.11 1.58
CA ASP A 99 7.41 14.81 1.34
C ASP A 99 7.94 15.26 -0.04
N GLY A 100 7.40 16.38 -0.56
CA GLY A 100 7.81 16.97 -1.83
C GLY A 100 7.01 16.51 -3.06
N ALA A 101 5.96 15.70 -2.88
CA ALA A 101 5.01 15.33 -3.92
C ALA A 101 3.62 15.90 -3.62
N PHE A 102 2.90 16.38 -4.64
CA PHE A 102 1.54 16.89 -4.47
C PHE A 102 0.51 15.76 -4.61
N TRP A 103 -0.28 15.55 -3.56
CA TRP A 103 -1.34 14.55 -3.51
C TRP A 103 -2.70 15.23 -3.59
N ARG A 104 -3.65 14.56 -4.23
CA ARG A 104 -5.03 15.04 -4.35
C ARG A 104 -5.74 14.79 -3.04
N VAL A 105 -6.45 15.79 -2.50
CA VAL A 105 -7.36 15.60 -1.36
C VAL A 105 -8.72 15.18 -1.91
N VAL A 106 -9.16 13.99 -1.52
CA VAL A 106 -10.48 13.45 -1.90
C VAL A 106 -11.53 13.83 -0.87
N GLU A 107 -11.15 13.79 0.41
CA GLU A 107 -12.03 14.08 1.52
C GLU A 107 -11.27 14.81 2.63
N THR A 108 -11.91 15.80 3.23
CA THR A 108 -11.44 16.42 4.48
C THR A 108 -12.27 15.86 5.63
N VAL A 109 -11.70 14.91 6.36
CA VAL A 109 -12.35 14.26 7.51
C VAL A 109 -12.41 15.24 8.68
N ARG A 110 -11.28 15.91 8.95
CA ARG A 110 -11.16 16.96 9.96
C ARG A 110 -10.18 18.02 9.49
N GLU A 111 -10.66 19.25 9.31
CA GLU A 111 -9.83 20.36 8.87
C GLU A 111 -8.57 20.49 9.73
N HIS A 112 -7.42 20.68 9.06
CA HIS A 112 -6.09 20.81 9.65
C HIS A 112 -5.56 19.59 10.44
N GLU A 113 -6.28 18.47 10.48
CA GLU A 113 -5.89 17.29 11.27
C GLU A 113 -5.97 15.97 10.52
N GLU A 114 -6.92 15.79 9.61
CA GLU A 114 -7.16 14.50 8.97
C GLU A 114 -7.78 14.63 7.57
N TYR A 115 -7.17 13.96 6.59
CA TYR A 115 -7.54 13.98 5.18
C TYR A 115 -7.47 12.58 4.57
N ILE A 116 -8.30 12.33 3.55
CA ILE A 116 -8.14 11.20 2.63
C ILE A 116 -7.52 11.74 1.34
N VAL A 117 -6.42 11.13 0.92
CA VAL A 117 -5.61 11.56 -0.23
C VAL A 117 -5.41 10.44 -1.24
N GLU A 118 -5.15 10.84 -2.48
CA GLU A 118 -4.88 9.95 -3.61
C GLU A 118 -3.65 10.39 -4.40
N TRP A 119 -3.03 9.42 -5.08
CA TRP A 119 -1.88 9.64 -5.94
C TRP A 119 -2.14 9.16 -7.37
N GLY A 120 -2.08 10.08 -8.33
CA GLY A 120 -2.01 9.71 -9.75
C GLY A 120 -3.23 8.95 -10.24
N GLN A 121 -2.97 7.80 -10.87
CA GLN A 121 -3.99 6.90 -11.41
C GLN A 121 -4.18 5.66 -10.53
N TYR A 122 -3.54 5.62 -9.37
CA TYR A 122 -3.80 4.55 -8.42
C TYR A 122 -5.20 4.72 -7.86
N PRO A 123 -6.02 3.66 -7.83
CA PRO A 123 -7.34 3.72 -7.22
C PRO A 123 -7.29 3.48 -5.71
N MET A 124 -6.08 3.44 -5.15
CA MET A 124 -5.89 3.34 -3.71
C MET A 124 -6.06 4.71 -3.07
N GLN A 125 -6.51 4.72 -1.83
CA GLN A 125 -6.60 5.90 -1.00
C GLN A 125 -5.74 5.74 0.25
N TRP A 126 -5.25 6.88 0.74
CA TRP A 126 -4.46 6.94 1.96
C TRP A 126 -5.08 7.95 2.92
N ARG A 127 -5.09 7.61 4.20
CA ARG A 127 -5.43 8.51 5.28
C ARG A 127 -4.17 9.21 5.77
N LEU A 128 -4.20 10.53 5.71
CA LEU A 128 -3.20 11.43 6.25
C LEU A 128 -3.74 12.03 7.54
N LYS A 129 -3.12 11.74 8.68
CA LYS A 129 -3.60 12.14 10.01
C LYS A 129 -2.49 12.70 10.89
N LYS A 130 -2.79 13.76 11.65
CA LYS A 130 -1.92 14.25 12.72
C LYS A 130 -1.91 13.26 13.89
N HIS A 131 -0.71 12.83 14.27
CA HIS A 131 -0.46 12.04 15.46
C HIS A 131 0.30 12.88 16.48
N TRP A 132 -0.18 12.89 17.72
CA TRP A 132 0.43 13.60 18.84
C TRP A 132 1.07 12.60 19.79
N GLU A 133 2.37 12.72 19.99
CA GLU A 133 3.11 11.90 20.93
C GLU A 133 3.91 12.76 21.93
N VAL A 134 4.18 12.18 23.10
CA VAL A 134 5.02 12.84 24.11
C VAL A 134 6.48 12.75 23.69
N ASN A 135 7.13 13.89 23.51
CA ASN A 135 8.56 13.96 23.30
C ASN A 135 9.27 13.93 24.67
N TYR A 136 9.60 12.73 25.14
CA TYR A 136 10.22 12.53 26.46
C TYR A 136 11.57 13.22 26.60
N GLU A 137 12.37 13.27 25.53
CA GLU A 137 13.68 13.91 25.56
C GLU A 137 13.54 15.43 25.77
N MET A 138 12.73 16.10 24.94
CA MET A 138 12.49 17.54 25.08
C MET A 138 11.76 17.86 26.39
N THR A 139 10.90 16.97 26.87
CA THR A 139 10.29 17.08 28.20
C THR A 139 11.35 17.10 29.30
N GLN A 140 12.32 16.18 29.28
CA GLN A 140 13.43 16.17 30.26
C GLN A 140 14.33 17.41 30.15
N GLN A 141 14.59 17.87 28.93
CA GLN A 141 15.35 19.10 28.68
C GLN A 141 14.60 20.33 29.23
N LEU A 142 13.28 20.42 29.02
CA LEU A 142 12.43 21.47 29.57
C LEU A 142 12.46 21.47 31.10
N HIS A 143 12.35 20.30 31.73
CA HIS A 143 12.44 20.16 33.18
C HIS A 143 13.79 20.64 33.72
N SER A 144 14.89 20.27 33.07
CA SER A 144 16.24 20.70 33.46
C SER A 144 16.41 22.21 33.30
N PHE A 145 15.95 22.77 32.18
CA PHE A 145 16.01 24.20 31.90
C PHE A 145 15.22 25.03 32.93
N ARG A 146 14.00 24.61 33.27
CA ARG A 146 13.14 25.32 34.25
C ARG A 146 13.70 25.24 35.67
N LYS A 147 14.42 24.17 36.03
CA LYS A 147 15.12 24.07 37.32
C LYS A 147 16.16 25.18 37.48
N ASP A 148 16.89 25.47 36.40
CA ASP A 148 17.92 26.51 36.39
C ASP A 148 17.33 27.91 36.13
N ASN A 149 16.15 27.98 35.50
CA ASN A 149 15.49 29.23 35.07
C ASN A 149 13.98 29.23 35.40
N PRO A 150 13.57 29.35 36.67
CA PRO A 150 12.18 29.13 37.09
C PRO A 150 11.17 30.19 36.60
N ASN A 151 11.65 31.37 36.18
CA ASN A 151 10.81 32.48 35.73
C ASN A 151 10.94 32.75 34.21
N ALA A 152 11.64 31.89 33.47
CA ALA A 152 11.79 32.07 32.03
C ALA A 152 10.53 31.62 31.30
N GLU A 153 9.97 32.49 30.46
CA GLU A 153 8.93 32.09 29.51
C GLU A 153 9.58 31.23 28.41
N VAL A 154 9.05 30.03 28.22
CA VAL A 154 9.50 29.10 27.18
C VAL A 154 8.45 29.07 26.09
N SER A 155 8.81 29.56 24.90
CA SER A 155 8.04 29.40 23.68
C SER A 155 8.86 28.65 22.64
N PHE A 156 8.22 27.79 21.86
CA PHE A 156 8.79 27.31 20.62
C PHE A 156 8.59 28.39 19.57
N ASP A 157 9.68 29.01 19.12
CA ASP A 157 9.59 29.86 17.94
C ASP A 157 9.32 28.96 16.74
N ASN A 158 8.11 29.07 16.18
CA ASN A 158 7.76 28.57 14.86
C ASN A 158 8.56 29.36 13.82
N TYR A 159 9.89 29.18 13.78
CA TYR A 159 10.70 29.74 12.71
C TYR A 159 10.19 29.14 11.41
N LEU A 160 9.59 30.01 10.60
CA LEU A 160 9.04 29.84 9.24
C LEU A 160 10.03 29.23 8.20
N SER A 161 11.13 28.63 8.65
CA SER A 161 12.18 28.02 7.85
C SER A 161 12.60 26.62 8.32
N GLN A 162 11.96 26.03 9.34
CA GLN A 162 12.13 24.58 9.58
C GLN A 162 11.31 23.82 8.53
N ARG A 163 12.05 23.24 7.60
CA ARG A 163 11.61 22.67 6.33
C ARG A 163 10.65 21.47 6.41
N GLU A 164 10.24 21.03 7.59
CA GLU A 164 9.59 19.73 7.73
C GLU A 164 8.51 19.82 8.82
N TYR A 165 7.25 19.56 8.43
CA TYR A 165 6.02 19.88 9.18
C TYR A 165 5.86 19.05 10.47
N ARG A 166 6.65 19.39 11.49
CA ARG A 166 6.56 18.92 12.88
C ARG A 166 6.08 20.07 13.76
N GLU A 167 5.01 19.87 14.52
CA GLU A 167 4.52 20.90 15.46
C GLU A 167 4.86 20.51 16.89
N PHE A 168 5.44 21.42 17.66
CA PHE A 168 5.67 21.21 19.09
C PHE A 168 4.62 21.96 19.90
N ARG A 169 4.06 21.30 20.91
CA ARG A 169 3.18 21.95 21.91
C ARG A 169 3.72 21.67 23.30
N ILE A 170 3.61 22.66 24.20
CA ILE A 170 3.86 22.46 25.63
C ILE A 170 2.51 22.38 26.31
N ASP A 171 2.27 21.32 27.07
CA ASP A 171 1.08 21.17 27.91
C ASP A 171 1.44 21.27 29.40
N ASP A 172 0.50 21.80 30.20
CA ASP A 172 0.52 21.96 31.66
C ASP A 172 1.91 22.26 32.27
N ASP A 173 2.70 23.08 31.56
CA ASP A 173 4.01 23.52 31.98
C ASP A 173 5.08 22.42 32.18
N GLN A 174 4.84 21.19 31.71
CA GLN A 174 5.75 20.07 31.97
C GLN A 174 5.97 19.14 30.80
N THR A 175 5.03 19.03 29.85
CA THR A 175 5.13 18.01 28.79
C THR A 175 5.29 18.66 27.44
N VAL A 176 6.31 18.23 26.69
CA VAL A 176 6.49 18.61 25.29
C VAL A 176 5.85 17.53 24.43
N TRP A 177 4.86 17.92 23.64
CA TRP A 177 4.20 17.12 22.64
C TRP A 177 4.79 17.41 21.26
N LEU A 178 5.00 16.36 20.48
CA LEU A 178 5.36 16.41 19.07
C LEU A 178 4.16 15.96 18.23
N CYS A 179 3.79 16.77 17.25
CA CYS A 179 2.85 16.41 16.21
C CYS A 179 3.62 16.02 14.95
N GLU A 180 3.31 14.84 14.43
CA GLU A 180 3.77 14.39 13.12
C GLU A 180 2.57 14.01 12.27
N TRP A 181 2.74 14.07 10.95
CA TRP A 181 1.76 13.51 10.04
C TRP A 181 2.06 12.04 9.80
N GLN A 182 1.02 11.21 9.88
CA GLN A 182 1.04 9.80 9.55
C GLN A 182 0.22 9.56 8.29
N LEU A 183 0.82 8.90 7.30
CA LEU A 183 0.18 8.46 6.08
C LEU A 183 0.01 6.94 6.14
N SER A 184 -1.22 6.46 5.97
CA SER A 184 -1.58 5.03 6.02
C SER A 184 -2.54 4.69 4.89
N ARG A 185 -2.39 3.53 4.26
CA ARG A 185 -3.31 3.10 3.18
C ARG A 185 -4.65 2.67 3.80
N THR A 186 -5.77 3.07 3.19
CA THR A 186 -7.12 2.76 3.69
C THR A 186 -7.93 1.81 2.81
N SER A 187 -7.53 1.62 1.55
CA SER A 187 -8.23 0.76 0.59
C SER A 187 -7.46 -0.53 0.30
N LEU A 188 -8.08 -1.45 -0.45
CA LEU A 188 -7.37 -2.62 -0.97
C LEU A 188 -6.14 -2.18 -1.77
N SER A 189 -5.07 -2.96 -1.67
CA SER A 189 -3.89 -2.73 -2.47
C SER A 189 -4.20 -2.80 -3.98
N GLY A 190 -3.38 -2.11 -4.76
CA GLY A 190 -3.49 -2.07 -6.21
C GLY A 190 -2.60 -3.08 -6.93
N TRP A 191 -2.17 -4.22 -6.39
CA TRP A 191 -1.26 -5.10 -7.17
C TRP A 191 -1.95 -5.80 -8.35
N VAL A 192 -3.26 -5.64 -8.51
CA VAL A 192 -4.04 -6.33 -9.54
C VAL A 192 -3.88 -5.74 -10.95
N TRP A 193 -3.14 -4.64 -11.12
CA TRP A 193 -2.98 -3.97 -12.44
C TRP A 193 -2.06 -4.68 -13.43
N VAL A 194 -1.43 -5.79 -13.04
CA VAL A 194 -0.68 -6.68 -13.94
C VAL A 194 -1.55 -7.82 -14.48
N GLY A 195 -2.81 -7.93 -14.02
CA GLY A 195 -3.75 -8.95 -14.44
C GLY A 195 -4.69 -8.53 -15.57
N THR A 196 -5.30 -9.54 -16.20
CA THR A 196 -6.36 -9.32 -17.19
C THR A 196 -7.69 -9.14 -16.47
N ILE A 197 -8.42 -8.06 -16.77
CA ILE A 197 -9.77 -7.85 -16.24
C ILE A 197 -10.70 -8.93 -16.80
N LEU A 198 -11.43 -9.61 -15.92
CA LEU A 198 -12.43 -10.60 -16.25
C LEU A 198 -13.84 -10.07 -15.97
N PRO A 199 -14.87 -10.58 -16.66
CA PRO A 199 -16.24 -10.33 -16.27
C PRO A 199 -16.51 -10.88 -14.86
N VAL A 200 -17.28 -10.12 -14.07
CA VAL A 200 -17.83 -10.58 -12.79
C VAL A 200 -18.67 -11.85 -13.02
N PRO A 201 -18.65 -12.85 -12.12
CA PRO A 201 -19.41 -14.08 -12.33
C PRO A 201 -20.91 -13.84 -12.53
N ASP A 202 -21.54 -14.63 -13.40
CA ASP A 202 -22.99 -14.58 -13.67
C ASP A 202 -23.84 -15.18 -12.53
N TYR A 203 -23.19 -15.84 -11.56
CA TYR A 203 -23.82 -16.40 -10.37
C TYR A 203 -23.62 -15.47 -9.17
N GLN A 204 -24.59 -15.47 -8.25
CA GLN A 204 -24.50 -14.68 -7.03
C GLN A 204 -23.57 -15.37 -6.04
N LEU A 205 -22.55 -14.64 -5.59
CA LEU A 205 -21.71 -15.04 -4.47
C LEU A 205 -22.32 -14.54 -3.16
N VAL A 206 -22.20 -15.34 -2.10
CA VAL A 206 -22.62 -14.99 -0.74
C VAL A 206 -21.55 -15.41 0.27
N PRO A 207 -21.40 -14.68 1.39
CA PRO A 207 -20.58 -15.15 2.50
C PRO A 207 -21.09 -16.49 3.03
N VAL A 208 -20.19 -17.47 3.08
CA VAL A 208 -20.44 -18.77 3.73
C VAL A 208 -19.75 -18.86 5.10
N PHE A 209 -18.75 -18.01 5.32
CA PHE A 209 -18.06 -17.87 6.60
C PHE A 209 -17.61 -16.42 6.81
N ASP A 210 -17.90 -15.88 7.99
CA ASP A 210 -17.50 -14.54 8.45
C ASP A 210 -16.66 -14.65 9.73
N ASP A 211 -15.72 -13.73 9.91
CA ASP A 211 -15.00 -13.48 11.16
C ASP A 211 -15.28 -12.05 11.68
N ASP A 212 -14.55 -11.63 12.71
CA ASP A 212 -14.68 -10.29 13.30
C ASP A 212 -14.34 -9.15 12.32
N HIS A 213 -13.67 -9.45 11.20
CA HIS A 213 -13.29 -8.51 10.15
C HIS A 213 -14.24 -8.56 8.93
N GLY A 214 -15.15 -9.54 8.87
CA GLY A 214 -16.15 -9.69 7.81
C GLY A 214 -16.00 -11.02 7.04
N PRO A 215 -16.43 -11.08 5.77
CA PRO A 215 -16.46 -12.34 5.01
C PRO A 215 -15.06 -12.90 4.79
N VAL A 216 -14.86 -14.15 5.20
CA VAL A 216 -13.61 -14.91 5.02
C VAL A 216 -13.73 -15.83 3.82
N ILE A 217 -14.90 -16.44 3.61
CA ILE A 217 -15.16 -17.36 2.49
C ILE A 217 -16.43 -16.95 1.78
N LEU A 218 -16.38 -16.83 0.46
CA LEU A 218 -17.55 -16.70 -0.40
C LEU A 218 -17.84 -18.02 -1.11
N GLY A 219 -19.13 -18.33 -1.25
CA GLY A 219 -19.64 -19.45 -2.02
C GLY A 219 -20.78 -19.03 -2.94
N GLU A 220 -21.26 -19.96 -3.76
CA GLU A 220 -22.40 -19.76 -4.66
C GLU A 220 -23.72 -19.79 -3.88
N ASP A 221 -24.59 -18.81 -4.12
CA ASP A 221 -25.88 -18.71 -3.44
C ASP A 221 -26.78 -19.94 -3.70
N GLY A 222 -27.47 -20.39 -2.65
CA GLY A 222 -28.39 -21.53 -2.70
C GLY A 222 -27.73 -22.92 -2.80
N ASN A 223 -26.40 -23.00 -2.84
CA ASN A 223 -25.66 -24.25 -2.94
C ASN A 223 -24.96 -24.61 -1.61
N SER A 224 -24.89 -25.90 -1.28
CA SER A 224 -24.10 -26.38 -0.12
C SER A 224 -22.67 -26.79 -0.51
N ASN A 225 -22.40 -26.90 -1.81
CA ASN A 225 -21.09 -27.12 -2.37
C ASN A 225 -20.95 -26.35 -3.68
N GLY A 226 -19.72 -25.98 -4.05
CA GLY A 226 -19.50 -25.19 -5.25
C GLY A 226 -18.09 -24.63 -5.32
N GLN A 227 -17.91 -23.63 -6.19
CA GLN A 227 -16.69 -22.82 -6.16
C GLN A 227 -16.63 -22.03 -4.86
N ALA A 228 -15.42 -21.82 -4.37
CA ALA A 228 -15.15 -21.10 -3.14
C ALA A 228 -14.09 -20.03 -3.39
N TRP A 229 -14.23 -18.91 -2.70
CA TRP A 229 -13.30 -17.79 -2.72
C TRP A 229 -12.83 -17.51 -1.31
N LEU A 230 -11.52 -17.44 -1.10
CA LEU A 230 -10.90 -17.21 0.21
C LEU A 230 -10.37 -15.78 0.31
N ARG A 231 -10.68 -15.10 1.41
CA ARG A 231 -10.20 -13.73 1.67
C ARG A 231 -8.68 -13.74 1.82
N ILE A 232 -8.03 -12.86 1.09
CA ILE A 232 -6.58 -12.64 1.12
C ILE A 232 -6.20 -11.23 1.56
N GLU A 233 -7.14 -10.28 1.50
CA GLU A 233 -6.92 -8.91 1.93
C GLU A 233 -8.26 -8.29 2.34
N ASP A 234 -8.25 -7.42 3.34
CA ASP A 234 -9.37 -6.56 3.72
C ASP A 234 -8.90 -5.12 3.93
N ALA A 235 -9.78 -4.17 3.66
CA ALA A 235 -9.58 -2.76 3.90
C ALA A 235 -10.95 -2.08 4.00
N THR A 236 -11.37 -1.69 5.21
CA THR A 236 -12.61 -0.93 5.51
C THR A 236 -13.77 -1.14 4.51
N ASP A 237 -14.58 -2.17 4.72
CA ASP A 237 -15.72 -2.56 3.85
C ASP A 237 -15.37 -3.01 2.41
N GLU A 238 -14.08 -3.09 2.07
CA GLU A 238 -13.56 -3.75 0.88
C GLU A 238 -12.78 -5.02 1.26
N TYR A 239 -12.93 -6.03 0.42
CA TYR A 239 -12.30 -7.34 0.61
C TYR A 239 -11.77 -7.85 -0.72
N ARG A 240 -10.63 -8.52 -0.68
CA ARG A 240 -10.09 -9.24 -1.83
C ARG A 240 -10.09 -10.72 -1.56
N PHE A 241 -10.57 -11.48 -2.52
CA PHE A 241 -10.61 -12.92 -2.46
C PHE A 241 -9.81 -13.53 -3.60
N VAL A 242 -9.25 -14.70 -3.34
CA VAL A 242 -8.69 -15.59 -4.36
C VAL A 242 -9.62 -16.78 -4.57
N LYS A 243 -9.79 -17.20 -5.81
CA LYS A 243 -10.57 -18.40 -6.14
C LYS A 243 -9.79 -19.66 -5.79
N LEU A 244 -10.42 -20.58 -5.04
CA LEU A 244 -9.83 -21.88 -4.72
C LEU A 244 -9.97 -22.87 -5.90
N LEU A 245 -9.06 -23.85 -5.98
CA LEU A 245 -9.07 -24.87 -7.02
C LEU A 245 -10.11 -25.97 -6.75
N GLY A 246 -11.05 -26.13 -7.68
CA GLY A 246 -12.03 -27.23 -7.65
C GLY A 246 -13.36 -26.84 -7.01
N THR A 247 -13.99 -27.81 -6.34
CA THR A 247 -15.34 -27.69 -5.78
C THR A 247 -15.31 -28.18 -4.35
N TYR A 248 -15.86 -27.38 -3.44
CA TYR A 248 -15.77 -27.62 -2.01
C TYR A 248 -17.14 -27.76 -1.40
N ASP A 249 -17.26 -28.66 -0.43
CA ASP A 249 -18.35 -28.63 0.54
C ASP A 249 -18.10 -27.46 1.50
N TYR A 250 -19.04 -26.52 1.57
CA TYR A 250 -18.84 -25.30 2.34
C TYR A 250 -18.75 -25.56 3.85
N GLN A 251 -19.42 -26.61 4.34
CA GLN A 251 -19.32 -26.99 5.75
C GLN A 251 -17.89 -27.41 6.11
N SER A 252 -17.23 -28.16 5.23
CA SER A 252 -15.84 -28.58 5.41
C SER A 252 -14.88 -27.38 5.43
N LEU A 253 -15.13 -26.37 4.59
CA LEU A 253 -14.34 -25.14 4.57
C LEU A 253 -14.54 -24.26 5.82
N ILE A 254 -15.77 -24.14 6.32
CA ILE A 254 -16.07 -23.39 7.55
C ILE A 254 -15.32 -23.98 8.75
N THR A 255 -15.16 -25.31 8.79
CA THR A 255 -14.45 -25.99 9.87
C THR A 255 -12.94 -26.09 9.65
N ALA A 256 -12.44 -25.62 8.51
CA ALA A 256 -11.02 -25.71 8.17
C ALA A 256 -10.19 -24.84 9.12
N SER A 257 -9.09 -25.42 9.60
CA SER A 257 -8.07 -24.69 10.34
C SER A 257 -7.33 -23.69 9.45
N THR A 258 -6.72 -22.67 10.04
CA THR A 258 -5.85 -21.72 9.32
C THR A 258 -4.75 -22.43 8.53
N THR A 259 -4.24 -23.56 9.04
CA THR A 259 -3.22 -24.38 8.36
C THR A 259 -3.77 -25.02 7.08
N GLU A 260 -4.98 -25.58 7.13
CA GLU A 260 -5.64 -26.18 5.96
C GLU A 260 -5.97 -25.13 4.90
N LEU A 261 -6.45 -23.95 5.32
CA LEU A 261 -6.69 -22.83 4.40
C LEU A 261 -5.40 -22.37 3.71
N LYS A 262 -4.27 -22.34 4.44
CA LYS A 262 -2.95 -22.06 3.84
C LYS A 262 -2.51 -23.13 2.86
N THR A 263 -2.83 -24.41 3.10
CA THR A 263 -2.54 -25.48 2.14
C THR A 263 -3.29 -25.25 0.82
N PHE A 264 -4.55 -24.81 0.84
CA PHE A 264 -5.27 -24.48 -0.40
C PHE A 264 -4.61 -23.34 -1.20
N LEU A 265 -4.02 -22.35 -0.51
CA LEU A 265 -3.25 -21.28 -1.15
C LEU A 265 -1.93 -21.79 -1.76
N GLN A 266 -1.27 -22.75 -1.11
CA GLN A 266 -0.05 -23.37 -1.64
C GLN A 266 -0.35 -24.24 -2.87
N ASP A 267 -1.47 -24.98 -2.86
CA ASP A 267 -1.90 -25.79 -4.00
C ASP A 267 -2.14 -24.91 -5.25
N LEU A 268 -2.71 -23.71 -5.06
CA LEU A 268 -2.89 -22.71 -6.12
C LEU A 268 -1.56 -22.27 -6.76
N GLN A 269 -0.48 -22.13 -6.00
CA GLN A 269 0.81 -21.72 -6.54
C GLN A 269 1.57 -22.84 -7.25
N GLN A 270 1.37 -24.09 -6.83
CA GLN A 270 2.02 -25.25 -7.45
C GLN A 270 1.43 -25.60 -8.81
N GLU A 271 0.27 -25.05 -9.15
CA GLU A 271 -0.32 -25.20 -10.47
C GLU A 271 0.37 -24.27 -11.48
N GLU A 272 1.56 -24.67 -11.95
CA GLU A 272 2.54 -23.93 -12.79
C GLU A 272 1.98 -23.30 -14.10
N SER A 273 0.69 -23.40 -14.41
CA SER A 273 0.11 -22.96 -15.68
C SER A 273 -1.20 -22.17 -15.58
N ALA A 274 -1.74 -21.94 -14.38
CA ALA A 274 -3.03 -21.26 -14.22
C ALA A 274 -2.86 -19.80 -13.79
N ASP A 275 -3.55 -18.88 -14.48
CA ASP A 275 -3.80 -17.56 -13.93
C ASP A 275 -4.64 -17.71 -12.66
N ILE A 276 -4.20 -17.06 -11.58
CA ILE A 276 -4.92 -17.00 -10.32
C ILE A 276 -6.04 -15.97 -10.46
N GLU A 277 -7.27 -16.41 -10.25
CA GLU A 277 -8.42 -15.52 -10.26
C GLU A 277 -8.57 -14.81 -8.91
N VAL A 278 -8.69 -13.48 -8.98
CA VAL A 278 -8.88 -12.61 -7.82
C VAL A 278 -10.16 -11.80 -8.00
N LEU A 279 -10.89 -11.60 -6.90
CA LEU A 279 -12.14 -10.85 -6.84
C LEU A 279 -12.05 -9.76 -5.77
N ASP A 280 -12.27 -8.51 -6.17
CA ASP A 280 -12.58 -7.42 -5.25
C ASP A 280 -14.08 -7.45 -4.93
N TRP A 281 -14.39 -7.34 -3.66
CA TRP A 281 -15.73 -7.37 -3.08
C TRP A 281 -15.94 -6.12 -2.23
N HIS A 282 -17.04 -5.43 -2.46
CA HIS A 282 -17.35 -4.18 -1.77
C HIS A 282 -18.86 -4.10 -1.52
N GLN A 283 -19.24 -3.71 -0.29
CA GLN A 283 -20.66 -3.56 0.10
C GLN A 283 -21.53 -4.77 -0.29
N ASN A 284 -21.07 -5.99 0.04
CA ASN A 284 -21.77 -7.25 -0.25
C ASN A 284 -21.99 -7.55 -1.74
N ASN A 285 -21.17 -6.98 -2.63
CA ASN A 285 -21.23 -7.29 -4.05
C ASN A 285 -19.83 -7.49 -4.64
N ALA A 286 -19.75 -8.37 -5.64
CA ALA A 286 -18.57 -8.54 -6.46
C ALA A 286 -18.36 -7.28 -7.30
N ALA A 287 -17.25 -6.57 -7.08
CA ALA A 287 -16.95 -5.30 -7.72
C ALA A 287 -16.11 -5.48 -8.99
N ARG A 288 -15.01 -6.24 -8.89
CA ARG A 288 -14.06 -6.46 -10.00
C ARG A 288 -13.45 -7.84 -9.92
N ARG A 289 -13.21 -8.48 -11.06
CA ARG A 289 -12.54 -9.78 -11.15
C ARG A 289 -11.35 -9.70 -12.10
N PHE A 290 -10.30 -10.42 -11.78
CA PHE A 290 -9.03 -10.37 -12.51
C PHE A 290 -8.40 -11.75 -12.60
N ALA A 291 -7.68 -12.01 -13.69
CA ALA A 291 -6.77 -13.13 -13.85
C ALA A 291 -5.33 -12.60 -13.71
N LEU A 292 -4.59 -13.13 -12.73
CA LEU A 292 -3.21 -12.74 -12.46
C LEU A 292 -2.26 -13.91 -12.72
N PRO A 293 -1.11 -13.69 -13.37
CA PRO A 293 -0.07 -14.71 -13.43
C PRO A 293 0.32 -15.14 -12.01
N ALA A 294 0.36 -16.46 -11.76
CA ALA A 294 0.62 -17.00 -10.42
C ALA A 294 1.92 -16.48 -9.79
N GLU A 295 2.95 -16.25 -10.62
CA GLU A 295 4.25 -15.69 -10.24
C GLU A 295 4.16 -14.27 -9.62
N LEU A 296 3.08 -13.53 -9.88
CA LEU A 296 2.87 -12.17 -9.40
C LEU A 296 1.97 -12.12 -8.16
N VAL A 297 1.46 -13.27 -7.71
CA VAL A 297 0.57 -13.37 -6.55
C VAL A 297 1.35 -13.98 -5.38
N PRO A 298 1.69 -13.17 -4.35
CA PRO A 298 2.50 -13.62 -3.22
C PRO A 298 1.67 -14.44 -2.22
N LEU A 299 1.10 -15.59 -2.61
CA LEU A 299 0.17 -16.33 -1.74
C LEU A 299 0.84 -16.91 -0.48
N GLU A 300 2.15 -17.18 -0.49
CA GLU A 300 2.89 -17.74 0.66
C GLU A 300 3.01 -16.75 1.82
N ASP A 301 3.00 -15.45 1.53
CA ASP A 301 3.16 -14.37 2.52
C ASP A 301 1.84 -13.88 3.07
N LEU A 302 0.72 -14.41 2.57
CA LEU A 302 -0.61 -14.11 3.07
C LEU A 302 -0.86 -14.87 4.39
N SER A 303 -0.62 -14.20 5.51
CA SER A 303 -1.07 -14.66 6.82
C SER A 303 -2.56 -14.38 7.00
N LEU A 304 -3.40 -15.40 6.92
CA LEU A 304 -4.85 -15.27 7.18
C LEU A 304 -5.21 -14.57 8.53
N ASN A 305 -4.25 -14.38 9.45
CA ASN A 305 -4.42 -13.76 10.77
C ASN A 305 -3.55 -12.51 11.05
N ASP A 306 -2.57 -12.13 10.21
CA ASP A 306 -1.73 -10.94 10.45
C ASP A 306 -2.02 -9.85 9.39
N MET A 307 -2.81 -8.86 9.78
CA MET A 307 -3.30 -7.77 8.92
C MET A 307 -2.24 -6.74 8.47
N ASN A 308 -0.96 -7.05 8.52
CA ASN A 308 0.13 -6.17 8.11
C ASN A 308 0.93 -6.83 6.98
N PHE A 309 0.36 -6.86 5.77
CA PHE A 309 1.15 -7.16 4.59
C PHE A 309 1.80 -5.89 4.07
N ASP A 310 3.08 -5.74 4.39
CA ASP A 310 4.02 -5.21 3.41
C ASP A 310 4.22 -6.32 2.38
N LEU A 311 3.60 -6.16 1.20
CA LEU A 311 3.48 -7.20 0.16
C LEU A 311 4.79 -7.42 -0.61
N VAL A 312 5.84 -7.84 0.07
CA VAL A 312 6.99 -8.43 -0.61
C VAL A 312 7.44 -9.70 0.13
N PRO A 313 7.05 -10.89 -0.37
CA PRO A 313 7.77 -12.14 -0.10
C PRO A 313 9.29 -12.01 -0.19
N ASP A 314 10.02 -12.70 0.69
CA ASP A 314 11.44 -13.02 0.47
C ASP A 314 11.66 -14.02 -0.70
N ASN A 315 10.57 -14.54 -1.27
CA ASN A 315 10.44 -15.64 -2.22
C ASN A 315 9.86 -15.21 -3.59
N ALA A 316 9.70 -13.91 -3.87
CA ALA A 316 9.51 -13.35 -5.22
C ALA A 316 10.74 -13.56 -6.16
N PHE A 317 11.63 -14.49 -5.80
CA PHE A 317 13.05 -14.49 -6.16
C PHE A 317 13.58 -15.89 -6.56
N ALA A 318 12.72 -16.89 -6.72
CA ALA A 318 13.15 -18.21 -7.15
C ALA A 318 12.85 -18.44 -8.65
N TYR A 319 13.74 -17.95 -9.51
CA TYR A 319 14.05 -18.56 -10.81
C TYR A 319 15.55 -18.48 -11.11
#